data_AF-A0A1I4UET2-F1
#
_entry.id   AF-A0A1I4UET2-F1
#
_cell.length_a   1.000
_cell.length_b   1.000
_cell.length_c   1.000
_cell.angle_alpha   90.00
_cell.angle_beta   90.00
_cell.angle_gamma   90.00
#
_symmetry.space_group_name_H-M   'P 1'
#
loop_
_entity.id
_entity.type
_entity.pdbx_description
1 polymer ?
#
loop_
_entity_poly.entity_id
_entity_poly.type
_entity_poly.pdbx_seq_one_letter_code
_entity_poly.pdbx_strand_id
1 'polypeptide(L)'
;MTRSIISLLLMIISASLSFKHAWDSFNYSNNPETLKMMTSLGISEPAVPYLSLLSIAIGILVLIPKTFFLGNLLNAISIVLIMAMASRAGNFKMVLIEIPFLAMPLIMIALKYPFKN
;
A
#
# COMPACT_ATOMS: atom_id res chain seq x y z
N MET A 1 -19.47 -22.33 4.80
CA MET A 1 -20.31 -21.11 4.86
C MET A 1 -19.76 -20.05 5.82
N THR A 2 -19.28 -20.42 7.01
CA THR A 2 -18.60 -19.51 7.97
C THR A 2 -17.29 -18.89 7.45
N ARG A 3 -16.49 -19.65 6.67
CA ARG A 3 -15.25 -19.15 6.05
C ARG A 3 -15.48 -17.96 5.11
N SER A 4 -16.57 -17.95 4.33
CA SER A 4 -16.88 -16.82 3.44
C SER A 4 -17.24 -15.54 4.17
N ILE A 5 -17.87 -15.62 5.35
CA ILE A 5 -18.24 -14.43 6.14
C ILE A 5 -16.98 -13.81 6.78
N ILE A 6 -16.09 -14.66 7.29
CA ILE A 6 -14.80 -14.21 7.84
C ILE A 6 -13.94 -13.61 6.72
N SER A 7 -13.90 -14.23 5.54
CA SER A 7 -13.20 -13.69 4.38
C SER A 7 -13.82 -12.38 3.88
N LEU A 8 -15.14 -12.23 3.95
CA LEU A 8 -15.81 -10.98 3.61
C LEU A 8 -15.44 -9.88 4.61
N LEU A 9 -15.47 -10.18 5.91
CA LEU A 9 -15.10 -9.26 6.98
C LEU A 9 -13.65 -8.81 6.88
N LEU A 10 -12.71 -9.74 6.71
CA LEU A 10 -11.29 -9.43 6.54
C LEU A 10 -11.01 -8.68 5.23
N MET A 11 -11.79 -8.93 4.18
CA MET A 11 -11.73 -8.15 2.94
C MET A 11 -12.23 -6.73 3.16
N ILE A 12 -13.33 -6.52 3.89
CA ILE A 12 -13.84 -5.20 4.27
C ILE A 12 -12.84 -4.45 5.18
N ILE A 13 -12.19 -5.14 6.11
CA ILE A 13 -11.16 -4.56 6.99
C ILE A 13 -9.92 -4.18 6.17
N SER A 14 -9.46 -5.04 5.26
CA SER A 14 -8.36 -4.72 4.34
C SER A 14 -8.71 -3.57 3.41
N ALA A 15 -9.96 -3.53 2.92
CA ALA A 15 -10.49 -2.43 2.12
C ALA A 15 -10.39 -1.12 2.88
N SER A 16 -10.89 -1.13 4.11
CA SER A 16 -10.98 0.03 4.98
C SER A 16 -9.59 0.53 5.39
N LEU A 17 -8.66 -0.38 5.68
CA LEU A 17 -7.26 -0.03 5.97
C LEU A 17 -6.54 0.51 4.73
N SER A 18 -6.77 -0.08 3.55
CA SER A 18 -6.18 0.40 2.29
C SER A 18 -6.76 1.75 1.88
N PHE A 19 -8.07 1.96 2.07
CA PHE A 19 -8.72 3.24 1.87
C PHE A 19 -8.24 4.28 2.88
N LYS A 20 -8.05 3.90 4.15
CA LYS A 20 -7.49 4.79 5.17
C LYS A 20 -6.05 5.18 4.82
N HIS A 21 -5.20 4.23 4.44
CA HIS A 21 -3.83 4.52 3.99
C HIS A 21 -3.80 5.36 2.72
N ALA A 22 -4.71 5.11 1.79
CA ALA A 22 -4.85 5.91 0.58
C ALA A 22 -5.38 7.32 0.90
N TRP A 23 -6.33 7.46 1.82
CA TRP A 23 -6.89 8.74 2.26
C TRP A 23 -5.90 9.55 3.10
N ASP A 24 -5.15 8.92 4.00
CA ASP A 24 -4.05 9.52 4.73
C ASP A 24 -2.93 9.96 3.76
N SER A 25 -2.74 9.20 2.67
CA SER A 25 -1.85 9.58 1.55
C SER A 25 -2.46 10.65 0.61
N PHE A 26 -3.78 10.84 0.59
CA PHE A 26 -4.48 11.85 -0.21
C PHE A 26 -4.63 13.18 0.53
N ASN A 27 -4.74 13.12 1.86
CA ASN A 27 -4.67 14.27 2.77
C ASN A 27 -3.25 14.86 2.90
N TYR A 28 -2.30 14.40 2.07
CA TYR A 28 -0.97 15.00 1.89
C TYR A 28 -1.01 16.51 1.60
N SER A 29 -2.06 16.99 0.92
CA SER A 29 -2.18 18.42 0.60
C SER A 29 -2.42 19.31 1.84
N ASN A 30 -2.78 18.74 2.98
CA ASN A 30 -3.02 19.45 4.25
C ASN A 30 -1.96 19.16 5.33
N ASN A 31 -0.94 18.35 5.02
CA ASN A 31 0.05 17.93 6.01
C ASN A 31 1.48 18.22 5.52
N PRO A 32 2.05 19.40 5.83
CA PRO A 32 3.33 19.85 5.29
C PRO A 32 4.53 18.97 5.68
N GLU A 33 4.37 18.13 6.71
CA GLU A 33 5.38 17.18 7.16
C GLU A 33 5.57 16.03 6.15
N THR A 34 4.48 15.53 5.56
CA THR A 34 4.52 14.43 4.59
C THR A 34 5.04 14.89 3.23
N LEU A 35 4.70 16.12 2.81
CA LEU A 35 5.34 16.77 1.65
C LEU A 35 6.84 16.92 1.85
N LYS A 36 7.30 17.46 3.00
CA LYS A 36 8.74 17.55 3.32
C LYS A 36 9.41 16.18 3.30
N MET A 37 8.73 15.14 3.78
CA MET A 37 9.23 13.77 3.75
C MET A 37 9.37 13.28 2.31
N MET A 38 8.37 13.44 1.44
CA MET A 38 8.46 13.04 0.04
C MET A 38 9.53 13.81 -0.74
N THR A 39 9.66 15.13 -0.52
CA THR A 39 10.74 15.92 -1.13
C THR A 39 12.11 15.45 -0.61
N SER A 40 12.22 15.08 0.67
CA SER A 40 13.46 14.50 1.23
C SER A 40 13.82 13.14 0.62
N LEU A 41 12.82 12.40 0.14
CA LEU A 41 12.99 11.11 -0.55
C LEU A 41 13.32 11.27 -2.05
N GLY A 42 13.39 12.51 -2.56
CA GLY A 42 13.62 12.78 -3.98
C GLY A 42 12.39 12.54 -4.86
N ILE A 43 11.20 12.46 -4.26
CA ILE A 43 9.92 12.42 -4.99
C ILE A 43 9.55 13.87 -5.32
N SER A 44 9.39 14.18 -6.61
CA SER A 44 8.93 15.49 -7.05
C SER A 44 7.47 15.71 -6.64
N GLU A 45 7.10 16.91 -6.19
CA GLU A 45 5.71 17.30 -5.87
C GLU A 45 4.66 16.83 -6.91
N PRO A 46 4.90 16.94 -8.23
CA PRO A 46 3.94 16.43 -9.22
C PRO A 46 3.81 14.91 -9.24
N ALA A 47 4.79 14.14 -8.74
CA ALA A 47 4.72 12.67 -8.68
C ALA A 47 3.86 12.16 -7.51
N VAL A 48 3.64 12.98 -6.49
CA VAL A 48 2.82 12.65 -5.31
C VAL A 48 1.38 12.24 -5.69
N PRO A 49 0.62 13.03 -6.47
CA PRO A 49 -0.74 12.63 -6.86
C PRO A 49 -0.78 11.36 -7.73
N TYR A 50 0.25 11.09 -8.54
CA TYR A 50 0.32 9.85 -9.32
C TYR A 50 0.52 8.62 -8.43
N LEU A 51 1.41 8.71 -7.43
CA LEU A 51 1.61 7.64 -6.45
C LEU A 51 0.34 7.39 -5.62
N SER A 52 -0.39 8.45 -5.27
CA SER A 52 -1.67 8.33 -4.55
C SER A 52 -2.76 7.68 -5.43
N LEU A 53 -2.90 8.08 -6.69
CA LEU A 53 -3.82 7.44 -7.64
C LEU A 53 -3.48 5.97 -7.86
N LEU A 54 -2.19 5.64 -7.98
CA LEU A 54 -1.71 4.28 -8.11
C LEU A 54 -2.02 3.45 -6.85
N SER A 55 -1.89 4.04 -5.66
CA SER A 55 -2.25 3.38 -4.39
C SER A 55 -3.76 3.09 -4.28
N ILE A 56 -4.61 4.02 -4.74
CA ILE A 56 -6.07 3.81 -4.81
C ILE A 56 -6.40 2.70 -5.80
N ALA A 57 -5.79 2.70 -6.98
CA ALA A 57 -5.98 1.66 -7.99
C ALA A 57 -5.57 0.29 -7.46
N ILE A 58 -4.45 0.20 -6.74
CA ILE A 58 -4.00 -1.00 -6.04
C ILE A 58 -5.03 -1.45 -5.00
N GLY A 59 -5.55 -0.52 -4.18
CA GLY A 59 -6.60 -0.82 -3.21
C GLY A 59 -7.84 -1.45 -3.85
N ILE A 60 -8.28 -0.92 -5.00
CA ILE A 60 -9.40 -1.48 -5.77
C ILE A 60 -9.06 -2.88 -6.31
N LEU A 61 -7.84 -3.09 -6.82
CA LEU A 61 -7.39 -4.38 -7.35
C LEU A 61 -7.29 -5.45 -6.26
N VAL A 62 -6.89 -5.09 -5.04
CA VAL A 62 -6.88 -6.01 -3.90
C VAL A 62 -8.29 -6.41 -3.49
N LEU A 63 -9.30 -5.56 -3.70
CA LEU A 63 -10.69 -5.88 -3.37
C LEU A 63 -11.33 -6.85 -4.36
N ILE A 64 -10.90 -6.85 -5.61
CA ILE A 64 -11.48 -7.73 -6.60
C ILE A 64 -10.81 -9.11 -6.49
N PRO A 65 -11.56 -10.19 -6.21
CA PRO A 65 -11.07 -11.55 -6.05
C PRO A 65 -10.09 -12.01 -7.14
N LYS A 66 -10.45 -11.68 -8.39
CA LYS A 66 -9.72 -12.09 -9.59
C LYS A 66 -8.41 -11.34 -9.77
N THR A 67 -8.28 -10.14 -9.19
CA THR A 67 -7.08 -9.30 -9.30
C THR A 67 -6.30 -9.23 -7.99
N PHE A 68 -6.70 -9.96 -6.96
CA PHE A 68 -6.04 -9.92 -5.64
C PHE A 68 -4.53 -10.12 -5.70
N PHE A 69 -4.08 -11.12 -6.47
CA PHE A 69 -2.65 -11.38 -6.65
C PHE A 69 -1.95 -10.19 -7.33
N LEU A 70 -2.55 -9.65 -8.39
CA LEU A 70 -2.02 -8.51 -9.13
C LEU A 70 -1.98 -7.25 -8.26
N GLY A 71 -3.03 -6.99 -7.47
CA GLY A 71 -3.10 -5.88 -6.53
C GLY A 71 -1.99 -5.97 -5.47
N ASN A 72 -1.81 -7.13 -4.84
CA ASN A 72 -0.74 -7.30 -3.85
C ASN A 72 0.67 -7.27 -4.48
N LEU A 73 0.83 -7.77 -5.70
CA LEU A 73 2.09 -7.68 -6.43
C LEU A 73 2.46 -6.22 -6.72
N LEU A 74 1.53 -5.44 -7.25
CA LEU A 74 1.73 -4.01 -7.49
C LEU A 74 1.98 -3.25 -6.18
N ASN A 75 1.29 -3.63 -5.09
CA ASN A 75 1.53 -3.05 -3.77
C ASN A 75 2.97 -3.29 -3.29
N ALA A 76 3.45 -4.53 -3.37
CA ALA A 76 4.82 -4.88 -3.00
C ALA A 76 5.86 -4.14 -3.84
N ILE A 77 5.64 -4.01 -5.16
CA ILE A 77 6.53 -3.23 -6.05
C ILE A 77 6.59 -1.77 -5.62
N SER A 78 5.44 -1.14 -5.34
CA SER A 78 5.38 0.26 -4.89
C SER A 78 6.14 0.48 -3.58
N ILE A 79 5.97 -0.41 -2.60
CA ILE A 79 6.66 -0.32 -1.30
C ILE A 79 8.16 -0.49 -1.48
N VAL A 80 8.62 -1.47 -2.27
CA VAL A 80 10.05 -1.65 -2.57
C VAL A 80 10.62 -0.41 -3.26
N LEU A 81 9.87 0.22 -4.16
CA LEU A 81 10.29 1.45 -4.83
C LEU A 81 10.47 2.60 -3.82
N ILE A 82 9.51 2.80 -2.91
CA ILE A 82 9.60 3.80 -1.84
C ILE A 82 10.78 3.50 -0.91
N MET A 83 10.99 2.24 -0.52
CA MET A 83 12.14 1.81 0.29
C MET A 83 13.47 2.09 -0.40
N ALA A 84 13.57 1.83 -1.71
CA ALA A 84 14.77 2.12 -2.49
C ALA A 84 15.07 3.63 -2.55
N MET A 85 14.02 4.45 -2.72
CA MET A 85 14.14 5.91 -2.68
C MET A 85 14.56 6.40 -1.28
N ALA A 86 13.97 5.83 -0.22
CA ALA A 86 14.33 6.13 1.16
C ALA A 86 15.77 5.74 1.50
N SER A 87 16.23 4.59 1.03
CA SER A 87 17.62 4.16 1.18
C SER A 87 18.57 5.09 0.45
N ARG A 88 18.22 5.53 -0.78
CA ARG A 88 19.01 6.52 -1.55
C ARG A 88 19.07 7.88 -0.84
N ALA A 89 17.99 8.29 -0.18
CA ALA A 89 17.93 9.52 0.61
C ALA A 89 18.61 9.42 1.99
N GLY A 90 19.16 8.25 2.35
CA GLY A 90 19.78 8.01 3.66
C GLY A 90 18.77 7.89 4.82
N ASN A 91 17.47 7.78 4.53
CA ASN A 91 16.41 7.67 5.53
C ASN A 91 16.12 6.21 5.89
N PHE A 92 17.06 5.58 6.60
CA PHE A 92 16.92 4.18 7.02
C PHE A 92 15.79 3.95 8.02
N LYS A 93 15.36 4.97 8.78
CA LYS A 93 14.19 4.88 9.66
C LYS A 93 12.92 4.62 8.85
N MET A 94 12.75 5.34 7.74
CA MET A 94 11.63 5.11 6.82
C MET A 94 11.69 3.71 6.21
N VAL A 95 12.86 3.26 5.77
CA VAL A 95 13.04 1.89 5.25
C VAL A 95 12.58 0.84 6.27
N LEU A 96 12.94 0.99 7.54
CA LEU A 96 12.51 0.05 8.60
C LEU A 96 10.99 0.09 8.85
N ILE A 97 10.38 1.27 8.77
CA ILE A 97 8.92 1.43 8.91
C ILE A 97 8.19 0.75 7.75
N GLU A 98 8.75 0.75 6.54
CA GLU A 98 8.15 0.14 5.34
C GLU A 98 8.26 -1.40 5.31
N ILE A 99 9.19 -2.01 6.06
CA ILE A 99 9.33 -3.49 6.13
C ILE A 99 8.03 -4.21 6.53
N PRO A 100 7.33 -3.85 7.62
CA PRO A 100 6.05 -4.48 7.95
C PRO A 100 4.99 -4.25 6.87
N PHE A 101 5.00 -3.09 6.20
CA PHE A 101 4.10 -2.83 5.07
C PHE A 101 4.40 -3.74 3.88
N LEU A 102 5.67 -4.03 3.58
CA LEU A 102 6.07 -4.97 2.53
C LEU A 102 5.72 -6.42 2.91
N ALA A 103 5.84 -6.78 4.19
CA ALA A 103 5.51 -8.11 4.66
C ALA A 103 4.01 -8.44 4.42
N MET A 104 3.11 -7.48 4.60
CA MET A 104 1.67 -7.67 4.43
C MET A 104 1.24 -8.21 3.05
N PRO A 105 1.53 -7.57 1.90
CA PRO A 105 1.16 -8.09 0.59
C PRO A 105 1.82 -9.42 0.26
N LEU A 106 3.05 -9.65 0.73
CA LEU A 106 3.73 -10.94 0.54
C LEU A 106 3.06 -12.07 1.35
N ILE A 107 2.71 -11.81 2.61
CA ILE A 107 1.94 -12.73 3.45
C ILE A 107 0.57 -12.99 2.82
N MET A 108 -0.12 -11.95 2.34
CA MET A 108 -1.41 -12.07 1.66
C MET A 108 -1.35 -12.96 0.42
N ILE A 109 -0.30 -12.82 -0.40
CA ILE A 109 -0.03 -13.70 -1.55
C ILE A 109 0.24 -15.14 -1.07
N ALA A 110 1.09 -15.32 -0.05
CA ALA A 110 1.45 -16.63 0.47
C ALA A 110 0.23 -17.38 1.06
N LEU A 111 -0.64 -16.66 1.77
CA LEU A 111 -1.87 -17.19 2.37
C LEU A 111 -2.96 -17.53 1.34
N LYS A 112 -2.78 -17.16 0.05
CA LYS A 112 -3.80 -17.31 -1.03
C LYS A 112 -5.17 -16.74 -0.65
N TYR A 113 -5.18 -15.80 0.29
CA TYR A 113 -6.36 -15.06 0.71
C TYR A 113 -6.85 -14.18 -0.47
N PRO A 114 -8.11 -13.70 -0.54
CA PRO A 114 -9.32 -14.20 0.10
C PRO A 114 -9.87 -15.45 -0.61
N PHE A 115 -9.22 -15.89 -1.70
CA PHE A 115 -9.77 -16.88 -2.61
C PHE A 115 -8.70 -17.89 -3.05
N LYS A 116 -8.48 -18.92 -2.24
CA LYS A 116 -8.38 -20.25 -2.85
C LYS A 116 -8.85 -21.35 -1.90
N ASN A 117 -9.97 -21.94 -2.35
CA ASN A 117 -10.50 -23.29 -2.12
C ASN A 117 -10.53 -23.80 -0.68
#